data_AF-A0A8A6WPP2-F1
#
_entry.id   AF-A0A8A6WPP2-F1
#
_cell.length_a   1.000
_cell.length_b   1.000
_cell.length_c   1.000
_cell.angle_alpha   90.00
_cell.angle_beta   90.00
_cell.angle_gamma   90.00
#
_symmetry.space_group_name_H-M   'P 1'
#
loop_
_entity.id
_entity.type
_entity.pdbx_description
1 polymer ?
#
loop_
_entity_poly.entity_id
_entity_poly.type
_entity_poly.pdbx_seq_one_letter_code
_entity_poly.pdbx_strand_id
1 'polypeptide(L)'
;MLVLDCSSRSQALLSLSSGFGCSVMELKKVLLSLDLEQIYETDHSIMIDSQQYLREYVCRELGSPGKFTTAYWFHGTRTSAHNTFDNGLLPLNKTESLVMDMLVNLAPDAVVKETLQAWNFHAGVPDTLFRMRTRNEMHWGPYGHLVHEVHFHARKLWQHDYLRLPELVEDVCNAYQKKYGQDLTAHYLKVLKPCIVCFRADIEYEKGAFEAALSYAYTSVRDLPPDSGAVFGIDRHGISVCPDEIVNVEFTNLHEIDG
;
A
#
# COMPACT_ATOMS: atom_id res chain seq x y z
N MET A 1 21.74 1.66 12.14
CA MET A 1 20.27 1.49 12.22
C MET A 1 19.85 0.58 11.10
N LEU A 2 19.08 -0.46 11.38
CA LEU A 2 18.59 -1.38 10.36
C LEU A 2 17.34 -0.81 9.71
N VAL A 3 17.26 -0.92 8.39
CA VAL A 3 16.10 -0.53 7.58
C VAL A 3 15.48 -1.81 7.03
N LEU A 4 14.18 -1.97 7.20
CA LEU A 4 13.45 -3.07 6.59
C LEU A 4 13.06 -2.68 5.16
N ASP A 5 13.49 -3.48 4.19
CA ASP A 5 13.29 -3.19 2.78
C ASP A 5 12.57 -4.35 2.09
N CYS A 6 11.28 -4.16 1.82
CA CYS A 6 10.45 -5.11 1.07
C CYS A 6 10.07 -4.56 -0.32
N SER A 7 10.94 -3.76 -0.94
CA SER A 7 10.80 -3.29 -2.33
C SER A 7 10.82 -4.43 -3.35
N SER A 8 11.51 -5.52 -3.01
CA SER A 8 11.55 -6.75 -3.79
C SER A 8 11.84 -7.95 -2.88
N ARG A 9 11.57 -9.16 -3.39
CA ARG A 9 11.89 -10.44 -2.74
C ARG A 9 13.37 -10.51 -2.31
N SER A 10 14.27 -10.05 -3.17
CA SER A 10 15.71 -10.05 -2.89
C SER A 10 16.09 -9.07 -1.78
N GLN A 11 15.49 -7.87 -1.76
CA GLN A 11 15.75 -6.88 -0.71
C GLN A 11 15.16 -7.30 0.64
N ALA A 12 13.99 -7.96 0.64
CA ALA A 12 13.40 -8.50 1.87
C ALA A 12 14.35 -9.51 2.53
N LEU A 13 14.84 -10.47 1.76
CA LEU A 13 15.83 -11.44 2.22
C LEU A 13 17.14 -10.78 2.67
N LEU A 14 17.62 -9.77 1.95
CA LEU A 14 18.87 -9.08 2.26
C LEU A 14 18.76 -8.28 3.58
N SER A 15 17.70 -7.49 3.75
CA SER A 15 17.47 -6.69 4.95
C SER A 15 17.23 -7.58 6.19
N LEU A 16 16.43 -8.64 6.06
CA LEU A 16 16.19 -9.61 7.13
C LEU A 16 17.47 -10.35 7.53
N SER A 17 18.22 -10.91 6.57
CA SER A 17 19.47 -11.62 6.88
C SER A 17 20.50 -10.70 7.54
N SER A 18 20.60 -9.44 7.09
CA SER A 18 21.41 -8.42 7.76
C SER A 18 20.94 -8.17 9.20
N GLY A 19 19.63 -8.16 9.45
CA GLY A 19 19.07 -8.04 10.79
C GLY A 19 19.41 -9.20 11.71
N PHE A 20 19.37 -10.44 11.19
CA PHE A 20 19.79 -11.63 11.93
C PHE A 20 21.32 -11.80 12.05
N GLY A 21 22.10 -11.01 11.32
CA GLY A 21 23.56 -11.20 11.27
C GLY A 21 23.97 -12.51 10.58
N CYS A 22 23.15 -13.03 9.66
CA CYS A 22 23.43 -14.24 8.89
C CYS A 22 23.49 -13.95 7.37
N SER A 23 23.88 -14.95 6.59
CA SER A 23 23.81 -14.87 5.14
C SER A 23 22.38 -15.08 4.62
N VAL A 24 22.09 -14.54 3.43
CA VAL A 24 20.83 -14.80 2.72
C VAL A 24 20.58 -16.31 2.54
N MET A 25 21.63 -17.09 2.27
CA MET A 25 21.50 -18.54 2.08
C MET A 25 21.12 -19.28 3.37
N GLU A 26 21.62 -18.84 4.51
CA GLU A 26 21.23 -19.39 5.82
C GLU A 26 19.77 -19.08 6.13
N LEU A 27 19.35 -17.82 5.95
CA LEU A 27 17.94 -17.43 6.12
C LEU A 27 17.02 -18.24 5.19
N LYS A 28 17.38 -18.38 3.91
CA LYS A 28 16.63 -19.21 2.96
C LYS A 28 16.50 -20.66 3.44
N LYS A 29 17.60 -21.25 3.92
CA LYS A 29 17.61 -22.63 4.41
C LYS A 29 16.64 -22.82 5.59
N VAL A 30 16.61 -21.88 6.53
CA VAL A 30 15.68 -21.90 7.67
C VAL A 30 14.23 -21.73 7.21
N LEU A 31 13.96 -20.79 6.31
CA LEU A 31 12.61 -20.57 5.79
C LEU A 31 12.10 -21.78 4.99
N LEU A 32 12.99 -22.52 4.32
CA LEU A 32 12.68 -23.74 3.56
C LEU A 32 12.61 -25.00 4.42
N SER A 33 13.13 -25.00 5.65
CA SER A 33 13.07 -26.17 6.56
C SER A 33 11.73 -26.29 7.29
N LEU A 34 10.83 -25.34 7.08
CA LEU A 34 9.50 -25.27 7.67
C LEU A 34 8.43 -25.40 6.59
N ASP A 35 7.36 -26.13 6.83
CA ASP A 35 6.16 -26.10 5.99
C ASP A 35 4.96 -25.67 6.84
N LEU A 36 4.60 -24.39 6.77
CA LEU A 36 3.51 -23.82 7.56
C LEU A 36 2.15 -24.43 7.19
N GLU A 37 1.93 -24.77 5.91
CA GLU A 37 0.65 -25.34 5.48
C GLU A 37 0.50 -26.73 6.09
N GLN A 38 1.51 -27.59 5.90
CA GLN A 38 1.51 -28.93 6.49
C GLN A 38 1.37 -28.90 8.02
N ILE A 39 2.04 -27.97 8.70
CA ILE A 39 1.99 -27.85 10.16
C ILE A 39 0.57 -27.51 10.64
N TYR A 40 -0.06 -26.51 10.04
CA TYR A 40 -1.40 -26.07 10.47
C TYR A 40 -2.51 -27.04 10.04
N GLU A 41 -2.29 -27.82 8.97
CA GLU A 41 -3.18 -28.90 8.56
C GLU A 41 -3.10 -30.13 9.49
N THR A 42 -1.94 -30.40 10.10
CA THR A 42 -1.73 -31.63 10.87
C THR A 42 -1.77 -31.43 12.39
N ASP A 43 -1.42 -30.25 12.89
CA ASP A 43 -1.40 -29.94 14.31
C ASP A 43 -2.40 -28.82 14.65
N HIS A 44 -3.65 -29.22 14.86
CA HIS A 44 -4.73 -28.32 15.28
C HIS A 44 -4.60 -27.85 16.74
N SER A 45 -3.57 -28.26 17.48
CA SER A 45 -3.32 -27.76 18.83
C SER A 45 -2.57 -26.43 18.85
N ILE A 46 -2.02 -26.00 17.71
CA ILE A 46 -1.35 -24.71 17.57
C ILE A 46 -2.40 -23.59 17.64
N MET A 47 -2.33 -22.79 18.71
CA MET A 47 -3.29 -21.72 19.01
C MET A 47 -2.78 -20.31 18.65
N ILE A 48 -1.69 -20.21 17.89
CA ILE A 48 -1.12 -18.94 17.41
C ILE A 48 -1.25 -18.85 15.89
N ASP A 49 -1.24 -17.64 15.35
CA ASP A 49 -1.24 -17.45 13.90
C ASP A 49 0.11 -17.83 13.25
N SER A 50 0.08 -18.08 11.94
CA SER A 50 1.22 -18.59 11.20
C SER A 50 2.38 -17.60 11.13
N GLN A 51 2.10 -16.29 11.20
CA GLN A 51 3.10 -15.24 11.22
C GLN A 51 3.88 -15.24 12.54
N GLN A 52 3.17 -15.35 13.67
CA GLN A 52 3.76 -15.50 14.98
C GLN A 52 4.60 -16.78 15.06
N TYR A 53 4.07 -17.90 14.58
CA TYR A 53 4.79 -19.17 14.56
C TYR A 53 6.07 -19.08 13.74
N LEU A 54 5.98 -18.54 12.51
CA LEU A 54 7.12 -18.35 11.62
C LEU A 54 8.20 -17.49 12.28
N ARG A 55 7.81 -16.37 12.89
CA ARG A 55 8.74 -15.50 13.61
C ARG A 55 9.44 -16.24 14.74
N GLU A 56 8.70 -16.95 15.59
CA GLU A 56 9.26 -17.69 16.70
C GLU A 56 10.19 -18.82 16.24
N TYR A 57 9.82 -19.53 15.18
CA TYR A 57 10.67 -20.54 14.56
C TYR A 57 11.98 -19.94 14.06
N VAL A 58 11.94 -18.90 13.24
CA VAL A 58 13.14 -18.29 12.66
C VAL A 58 14.03 -17.69 13.76
N CYS A 59 13.45 -17.03 14.77
CA CYS A 59 14.21 -16.51 15.90
C CYS A 59 14.86 -17.60 16.76
N ARG A 60 14.25 -18.79 16.85
CA ARG A 60 14.86 -19.94 17.54
C ARG A 60 16.07 -20.47 16.75
N GLU A 61 15.98 -20.54 15.43
CA GLU A 61 17.05 -21.08 14.58
C GLU A 61 18.21 -20.10 14.35
N LEU A 62 17.93 -18.79 14.26
CA LEU A 62 18.91 -17.76 13.91
C LEU A 62 19.26 -16.80 15.06
N GLY A 63 18.57 -16.90 16.20
CA GLY A 63 18.63 -15.92 17.28
C GLY A 63 17.74 -14.71 17.02
N SER A 64 17.79 -13.73 17.93
CA SER A 64 17.00 -12.51 17.80
C SER A 64 17.60 -11.56 16.76
N PRO A 65 16.80 -10.95 15.86
CA PRO A 65 17.30 -9.95 14.94
C PRO A 65 17.66 -8.66 15.70
N GLY A 66 18.55 -7.86 15.10
CA GLY A 66 18.72 -6.47 15.48
C GLY A 66 17.44 -5.66 15.26
N LYS A 67 17.31 -4.55 16.00
CA LYS A 67 16.11 -3.70 15.96
C LYS A 67 15.95 -2.99 14.61
N PHE A 68 14.81 -3.16 13.96
CA PHE A 68 14.41 -2.39 12.78
C PHE A 68 13.63 -1.15 13.23
N THR A 69 14.17 0.03 12.99
CA THR A 69 13.55 1.29 13.43
C THR A 69 12.85 2.04 12.30
N THR A 70 13.25 1.79 11.05
CA THR A 70 12.66 2.42 9.85
C THR A 70 12.41 1.37 8.77
N ALA A 71 11.45 1.62 7.90
CA ALA A 71 11.21 0.81 6.71
C ALA A 71 11.00 1.70 5.48
N TYR A 72 11.10 1.07 4.31
CA TYR A 72 10.52 1.62 3.09
C TYR A 72 9.06 1.19 2.98
N TRP A 73 8.18 2.16 2.77
CA TRP A 73 6.75 2.00 2.66
C TRP A 73 6.28 2.40 1.26
N PHE A 74 5.24 1.74 0.77
CA PHE A 74 4.76 1.86 -0.59
C PHE A 74 3.33 2.36 -0.61
N HIS A 75 3.12 3.60 -1.05
CA HIS A 75 1.80 4.20 -1.25
C HIS A 75 1.36 4.02 -2.71
N GLY A 76 0.37 3.16 -2.94
CA GLY A 76 -0.25 3.00 -4.27
C GLY A 76 -1.28 4.10 -4.50
N THR A 77 -1.29 4.68 -5.70
CA THR A 77 -2.26 5.71 -6.06
C THR A 77 -2.36 5.89 -7.58
N ARG A 78 -3.19 6.87 -8.02
CA ARG A 78 -3.25 7.38 -9.39
C ARG A 78 -3.15 8.89 -9.41
N THR A 79 -2.37 9.42 -10.35
CA THR A 79 -2.20 10.87 -10.53
C THR A 79 -1.87 11.20 -11.98
N SER A 80 -1.62 12.48 -12.28
CA SER A 80 -1.15 12.88 -13.61
C SER A 80 0.26 12.32 -13.89
N ALA A 81 0.56 11.96 -15.14
CA ALA A 81 1.87 11.43 -15.53
C ALA A 81 3.05 12.40 -15.28
N HIS A 82 2.76 13.66 -14.99
CA HIS A 82 3.74 14.72 -14.73
C HIS A 82 3.85 15.09 -13.26
N ASN A 83 3.15 14.38 -12.36
CA ASN A 83 3.27 14.65 -10.93
C ASN A 83 4.64 14.21 -10.42
N THR A 84 5.40 15.18 -9.93
CA THR A 84 6.75 15.04 -9.37
C THR A 84 6.75 14.82 -7.86
N PHE A 85 5.59 14.98 -7.20
CA PHE A 85 5.46 14.93 -5.74
C PHE A 85 6.36 15.95 -5.02
N ASP A 86 6.59 17.12 -5.62
CA ASP A 86 7.44 18.19 -5.04
C ASP A 86 6.95 18.73 -3.68
N ASN A 87 5.66 18.56 -3.37
CA ASN A 87 5.07 18.90 -2.07
C ASN A 87 4.98 17.70 -1.11
N GLY A 88 5.50 16.55 -1.51
CA GLY A 88 5.45 15.30 -0.76
C GLY A 88 4.14 14.52 -0.93
N LEU A 89 3.97 13.45 -0.14
CA LEU A 89 2.67 12.81 0.02
C LEU A 89 1.89 13.54 1.11
N LEU A 90 0.82 14.19 0.70
CA LEU A 90 0.00 15.00 1.58
C LEU A 90 -1.17 14.17 2.15
N PRO A 91 -1.56 14.39 3.42
CA PRO A 91 -2.74 13.79 4.03
C PRO A 91 -4.03 14.25 3.35
N LEU A 92 -5.12 13.49 3.54
CA LEU A 92 -6.40 13.72 2.87
C LEU A 92 -6.95 15.14 3.05
N ASN A 93 -6.88 15.70 4.25
CA ASN A 93 -7.34 17.07 4.53
C ASN A 93 -6.58 18.16 3.75
N LYS A 94 -5.39 17.86 3.23
CA LYS A 94 -4.61 18.75 2.36
C LYS A 94 -4.71 18.38 0.88
N THR A 95 -5.11 17.15 0.55
CA THR A 95 -5.21 16.68 -0.85
C THR A 95 -6.61 16.72 -1.42
N GLU A 96 -7.67 16.79 -0.59
CA GLU A 96 -9.06 16.77 -1.07
C GLU A 96 -9.30 17.77 -2.21
N SER A 97 -8.98 19.05 -1.98
CA SER A 97 -9.15 20.09 -2.99
C SER A 97 -8.26 19.89 -4.21
N LEU A 98 -7.01 19.43 -4.02
CA LEU A 98 -6.07 19.17 -5.10
C LEU A 98 -6.54 18.02 -6.01
N VAL A 99 -7.10 16.96 -5.41
CA VAL A 99 -7.68 15.84 -6.14
C VAL A 99 -8.93 16.30 -6.89
N MET A 100 -9.82 17.05 -6.23
CA MET A 100 -11.01 17.58 -6.89
C MET A 100 -10.66 18.51 -8.07
N ASP A 101 -9.68 19.40 -7.91
CA ASP A 101 -9.19 20.27 -8.97
C ASP A 101 -8.58 19.46 -10.13
N MET A 102 -7.83 18.40 -9.83
CA MET A 102 -7.30 17.49 -10.84
C MET A 102 -8.45 16.83 -11.64
N LEU A 103 -9.48 16.30 -10.96
CA LEU A 103 -10.63 15.67 -11.62
C LEU A 103 -11.41 16.69 -12.47
N VAL A 104 -11.66 17.89 -11.96
CA VAL A 104 -12.29 19.00 -12.69
C VAL A 104 -11.52 19.35 -13.96
N ASN A 105 -10.19 19.48 -13.86
CA ASN A 105 -9.35 19.88 -14.98
C ASN A 105 -9.25 18.79 -16.05
N LEU A 106 -9.38 17.53 -15.64
CA LEU A 106 -9.33 16.37 -16.53
C LEU A 106 -10.72 15.87 -16.94
N ALA A 107 -11.81 16.57 -16.59
CA ALA A 107 -13.17 16.13 -16.90
C ALA A 107 -13.38 15.86 -18.41
N PRO A 108 -14.21 14.86 -18.77
CA PRO A 108 -14.39 14.44 -20.17
C PRO A 108 -15.11 15.46 -21.05
N ASP A 109 -15.94 16.33 -20.44
CA ASP A 109 -16.70 17.36 -21.13
C ASP A 109 -17.04 18.54 -20.19
N ALA A 110 -17.62 19.60 -20.75
CA ALA A 110 -17.97 20.82 -20.02
C ALA A 110 -19.04 20.61 -18.94
N VAL A 111 -20.00 19.70 -19.17
CA VAL A 111 -21.10 19.44 -18.22
C VAL A 111 -20.57 18.75 -16.98
N VAL A 112 -19.74 17.72 -17.16
CA VAL A 112 -19.06 17.04 -16.05
C VAL A 112 -18.16 18.04 -15.32
N LYS A 113 -17.39 18.85 -16.05
CA LYS A 113 -16.50 19.86 -15.46
C LYS A 113 -17.26 20.84 -14.55
N GLU A 114 -18.31 21.48 -15.06
CA GLU A 114 -19.12 22.44 -14.29
C GLU A 114 -19.76 21.79 -13.06
N THR A 115 -20.21 20.54 -13.20
CA THR A 115 -20.81 19.78 -12.09
C THR A 115 -19.80 19.48 -10.98
N LEU A 116 -18.61 18.99 -11.35
CA LEU A 116 -17.54 18.71 -10.39
C LEU A 116 -17.03 20.00 -9.73
N GLN A 117 -16.98 21.12 -10.46
CA GLN A 117 -16.68 22.44 -9.90
C GLN A 117 -17.72 22.85 -8.84
N ALA A 118 -19.01 22.68 -9.13
CA ALA A 118 -20.06 22.99 -8.18
C ALA A 118 -19.96 22.12 -6.91
N TRP A 119 -19.56 20.86 -7.03
CA TRP A 119 -19.28 20.00 -5.87
C TRP A 119 -18.07 20.48 -5.08
N ASN A 120 -16.97 20.83 -5.75
CA ASN A 120 -15.75 21.26 -5.09
C ASN A 120 -15.93 22.56 -4.28
N PHE A 121 -16.63 23.55 -4.83
CA PHE A 121 -16.71 24.88 -4.22
C PHE A 121 -17.97 25.16 -3.39
N HIS A 122 -19.06 24.42 -3.60
CA HIS A 122 -20.37 24.82 -3.07
C HIS A 122 -21.16 23.71 -2.39
N ALA A 123 -21.24 22.52 -3.00
CA ALA A 123 -22.16 21.47 -2.56
C ALA A 123 -21.50 20.34 -1.76
N GLY A 124 -20.19 20.14 -1.92
CA GLY A 124 -19.49 18.93 -1.54
C GLY A 124 -19.85 17.75 -2.45
N VAL A 125 -19.02 16.71 -2.45
CA VAL A 125 -19.30 15.46 -3.17
C VAL A 125 -20.44 14.72 -2.45
N PRO A 126 -21.55 14.39 -3.14
CA PRO A 126 -22.74 13.79 -2.51
C PRO A 126 -22.59 12.27 -2.30
N ASP A 127 -21.42 11.82 -1.85
CA ASP A 127 -21.16 10.44 -1.47
C ASP A 127 -20.98 10.30 0.05
N THR A 128 -21.42 9.19 0.62
CA THR A 128 -21.35 8.96 2.07
C THR A 128 -19.93 8.59 2.50
N LEU A 129 -19.22 7.77 1.74
CA LEU A 129 -17.84 7.38 2.03
C LEU A 129 -16.90 8.56 1.85
N PHE A 130 -17.06 9.34 0.77
CA PHE A 130 -16.30 10.58 0.57
C PHE A 130 -16.40 11.47 1.80
N ARG A 131 -17.63 11.82 2.21
CA ARG A 131 -17.87 12.72 3.37
C ARG A 131 -17.38 12.14 4.69
N MET A 132 -17.45 10.82 4.86
CA MET A 132 -16.96 10.15 6.06
C MET A 132 -15.44 10.25 6.14
N ARG A 133 -14.72 9.97 5.06
CA ARG A 133 -13.25 10.04 4.99
C ARG A 133 -12.74 11.47 5.15
N THR A 134 -13.34 12.45 4.46
CA THR A 134 -12.82 13.83 4.49
C THR A 134 -13.09 14.55 5.82
N ARG A 135 -14.05 14.07 6.63
CA ARG A 135 -14.41 14.68 7.94
C ARG A 135 -13.82 13.98 9.16
N ASN A 136 -13.13 12.85 8.98
CA ASN A 136 -12.60 12.06 10.08
C ASN A 136 -11.10 11.83 9.88
N GLU A 137 -10.31 12.34 10.83
CA GLU A 137 -8.85 12.29 10.78
C GLU A 137 -8.27 10.88 10.76
N MET A 138 -9.03 9.88 11.24
CA MET A 138 -8.66 8.46 11.15
C MET A 138 -8.54 7.94 9.70
N HIS A 139 -8.91 8.73 8.69
CA HIS A 139 -8.83 8.37 7.28
C HIS A 139 -7.81 9.21 6.50
N TRP A 140 -7.02 10.04 7.18
CA TRP A 140 -6.20 11.05 6.50
C TRP A 140 -4.85 10.56 6.00
N GLY A 141 -4.36 9.40 6.47
CA GLY A 141 -3.10 8.82 6.02
C GLY A 141 -1.93 9.84 6.07
N PRO A 142 -1.00 9.84 5.10
CA PRO A 142 -0.88 8.88 4.00
C PRO A 142 -0.68 7.44 4.49
N TYR A 143 -1.32 6.50 3.80
CA TYR A 143 -1.17 5.07 4.05
C TYR A 143 -0.09 4.47 3.15
N GLY A 144 0.55 3.40 3.59
CA GLY A 144 1.45 2.61 2.74
C GLY A 144 1.52 1.16 3.17
N HIS A 145 1.80 0.27 2.23
CA HIS A 145 2.11 -1.13 2.54
C HIS A 145 3.62 -1.29 2.76
N LEU A 146 4.02 -2.20 3.65
CA LEU A 146 5.42 -2.56 3.82
C LEU A 146 5.94 -3.29 2.58
N VAL A 147 5.16 -4.23 2.05
CA VAL A 147 5.55 -5.08 0.92
C VAL A 147 5.07 -4.45 -0.38
N HIS A 148 6.01 -4.11 -1.26
CA HIS A 148 5.72 -3.51 -2.56
C HIS A 148 4.77 -4.36 -3.41
N GLU A 149 5.01 -5.68 -3.42
CA GLU A 149 4.27 -6.65 -4.25
C GLU A 149 2.77 -6.77 -3.90
N VAL A 150 2.37 -6.32 -2.70
CA VAL A 150 0.96 -6.31 -2.26
C VAL A 150 0.08 -5.49 -3.21
N HIS A 151 0.58 -4.37 -3.75
CA HIS A 151 -0.19 -3.53 -4.67
C HIS A 151 -0.59 -4.24 -5.97
N PHE A 152 0.24 -5.17 -6.45
CA PHE A 152 -0.06 -5.97 -7.64
C PHE A 152 -0.99 -7.16 -7.35
N HIS A 153 -1.24 -7.44 -6.07
CA HIS A 153 -2.01 -8.60 -5.60
C HIS A 153 -3.21 -8.18 -4.73
N ALA A 154 -3.54 -6.87 -4.70
CA ALA A 154 -4.47 -6.27 -3.76
C ALA A 154 -5.80 -7.04 -3.67
N ARG A 155 -6.45 -7.34 -4.79
CA ARG A 155 -7.73 -8.08 -4.81
C ARG A 155 -7.63 -9.48 -4.22
N LYS A 156 -6.56 -10.22 -4.51
CA LYS A 156 -6.33 -11.57 -3.94
C LYS A 156 -6.08 -11.51 -2.44
N LEU A 157 -5.51 -10.40 -1.98
CA LEU A 157 -5.18 -10.10 -0.59
C LEU A 157 -6.28 -9.35 0.15
N TRP A 158 -7.47 -9.18 -0.45
CA TRP A 158 -8.59 -8.43 0.10
C TRP A 158 -8.26 -6.99 0.48
N GLN A 159 -7.28 -6.40 -0.21
CA GLN A 159 -6.89 -5.00 -0.08
C GLN A 159 -7.54 -4.16 -1.18
N HIS A 160 -7.67 -2.86 -0.92
CA HIS A 160 -8.12 -1.92 -1.92
C HIS A 160 -7.12 -1.82 -3.08
N ASP A 161 -7.63 -1.85 -4.31
CA ASP A 161 -6.83 -1.78 -5.53
C ASP A 161 -6.51 -0.30 -5.86
N TYR A 162 -5.58 0.27 -5.11
CA TYR A 162 -5.18 1.67 -5.26
C TYR A 162 -4.53 1.98 -6.62
N LEU A 163 -3.99 0.96 -7.31
CA LEU A 163 -3.48 1.09 -8.68
C LEU A 163 -4.59 1.08 -9.72
N ARG A 164 -5.77 0.53 -9.43
CA ARG A 164 -6.97 0.77 -10.24
C ARG A 164 -7.52 2.16 -9.97
N LEU A 165 -7.96 2.48 -8.75
CA LEU A 165 -8.51 3.80 -8.46
C LEU A 165 -8.40 4.09 -6.96
N PRO A 166 -7.80 5.22 -6.54
CA PRO A 166 -7.84 5.62 -5.14
C PRO A 166 -9.28 5.87 -4.68
N GLU A 167 -9.57 5.52 -3.43
CA GLU A 167 -10.93 5.56 -2.85
C GLU A 167 -11.62 6.91 -3.04
N LEU A 168 -10.89 8.02 -2.89
CA LEU A 168 -11.46 9.37 -3.07
C LEU A 168 -11.95 9.62 -4.50
N VAL A 169 -11.23 9.13 -5.51
CA VAL A 169 -11.62 9.26 -6.92
C VAL A 169 -12.78 8.31 -7.24
N GLU A 170 -12.75 7.09 -6.68
CA GLU A 170 -13.84 6.13 -6.82
C GLU A 170 -15.15 6.66 -6.22
N ASP A 171 -15.10 7.29 -5.04
CA ASP A 171 -16.26 7.88 -4.38
C ASP A 171 -16.86 9.02 -5.22
N VAL A 172 -16.03 9.82 -5.91
CA VAL A 172 -16.50 10.87 -6.86
C VAL A 172 -17.18 10.24 -8.08
N CYS A 173 -16.59 9.21 -8.68
CA CYS A 173 -17.20 8.48 -9.80
C CYS A 173 -18.55 7.85 -9.38
N ASN A 174 -18.60 7.23 -8.21
CA ASN A 174 -19.80 6.61 -7.65
C ASN A 174 -20.91 7.64 -7.39
N ALA A 175 -20.57 8.81 -6.81
CA ALA A 175 -21.50 9.91 -6.66
C ALA A 175 -22.09 10.35 -8.01
N TYR A 176 -21.24 10.49 -9.02
CA TYR A 176 -21.66 10.97 -10.34
C TYR A 176 -22.57 9.97 -11.03
N GLN A 177 -22.19 8.69 -11.06
CA GLN A 177 -23.01 7.62 -11.58
C GLN A 177 -24.37 7.55 -10.87
N LYS A 178 -24.39 7.61 -9.53
CA LYS A 178 -25.63 7.54 -8.75
C LYS A 178 -26.57 8.70 -9.02
N LYS A 179 -26.04 9.91 -9.24
CA LYS A 179 -26.84 11.13 -9.38
C LYS A 179 -27.27 11.40 -10.83
N TYR A 180 -26.42 11.08 -11.79
CA TYR A 180 -26.61 11.45 -13.20
C TYR A 180 -26.65 10.26 -14.16
N GLY A 181 -26.40 9.04 -13.69
CA GLY A 181 -26.47 7.81 -14.49
C GLY A 181 -25.29 7.60 -15.45
N GLN A 182 -24.22 8.39 -15.34
CA GLN A 182 -23.02 8.32 -16.19
C GLN A 182 -21.79 7.88 -15.38
N ASP A 183 -21.07 6.88 -15.87
CA ASP A 183 -19.88 6.34 -15.21
C ASP A 183 -18.63 7.05 -15.72
N LEU A 184 -17.90 7.71 -14.80
CA LEU A 184 -16.67 8.42 -15.10
C LEU A 184 -15.41 7.55 -14.90
N THR A 185 -15.56 6.32 -14.40
CA THR A 185 -14.46 5.43 -14.02
C THR A 185 -13.53 5.16 -15.21
N ALA A 186 -14.08 4.73 -16.35
CA ALA A 186 -13.29 4.42 -17.55
C ALA A 186 -12.48 5.63 -18.04
N HIS A 187 -13.05 6.83 -17.94
CA HIS A 187 -12.36 8.06 -18.30
C HIS A 187 -11.17 8.35 -17.38
N TYR A 188 -11.36 8.31 -16.05
CA TYR A 188 -10.28 8.58 -15.11
C TYR A 188 -9.20 7.49 -15.08
N LEU A 189 -9.57 6.23 -15.35
CA LEU A 189 -8.59 5.16 -15.58
C LEU A 189 -7.68 5.43 -16.79
N LYS A 190 -8.21 6.11 -17.82
CA LYS A 190 -7.47 6.45 -19.04
C LYS A 190 -6.56 7.67 -18.85
N VAL A 191 -7.04 8.71 -18.18
CA VAL A 191 -6.31 9.99 -18.08
C VAL A 191 -5.37 10.08 -16.87
N LEU A 192 -5.61 9.29 -15.82
CA LEU A 192 -4.72 9.19 -14.68
C LEU A 192 -3.80 7.98 -14.83
N LYS A 193 -2.54 8.14 -14.42
CA LYS A 193 -1.55 7.06 -14.41
C LYS A 193 -1.41 6.46 -13.01
N PRO A 194 -1.36 5.13 -12.88
CA PRO A 194 -1.06 4.49 -11.62
C PRO A 194 0.42 4.65 -11.27
N CYS A 195 0.67 4.88 -9.99
CA CYS A 195 2.00 4.99 -9.46
C CYS A 195 2.09 4.45 -8.04
N ILE A 196 3.30 4.03 -7.68
CA ILE A 196 3.67 3.67 -6.31
C ILE A 196 4.72 4.65 -5.85
N VAL A 197 4.43 5.35 -4.76
CA VAL A 197 5.40 6.24 -4.10
C VAL A 197 6.06 5.47 -2.97
N CYS A 198 7.36 5.25 -3.10
CA CYS A 198 8.20 4.67 -2.06
C CYS A 198 8.74 5.78 -1.17
N PHE A 199 8.53 5.67 0.14
CA PHE A 199 9.04 6.61 1.12
C PHE A 199 9.61 5.91 2.34
N ARG A 200 10.53 6.57 3.02
CA ARG A 200 11.12 6.08 4.26
C ARG A 200 10.36 6.65 5.45
N ALA A 201 10.00 5.80 6.41
CA ALA A 201 9.41 6.24 7.68
C ALA A 201 9.74 5.29 8.82
N ASP A 202 9.56 5.76 10.06
CA ASP A 202 9.70 4.97 11.27
C ASP A 202 8.69 3.83 11.32
N ILE A 203 9.07 2.74 12.00
CA ILE A 203 8.19 1.61 12.26
C ILE A 203 7.54 1.79 13.64
N GLU A 204 6.24 2.05 13.68
CA GLU A 204 5.49 2.21 14.95
C GLU A 204 5.31 0.89 15.69
N TYR A 205 5.02 -0.19 14.95
CA TYR A 205 4.82 -1.53 15.50
C TYR A 205 5.79 -2.54 14.86
N GLU A 206 6.99 -2.63 15.45
CA GLU A 206 8.11 -3.43 14.93
C GLU A 206 7.75 -4.90 14.75
N LYS A 207 7.05 -5.50 15.72
CA LYS A 207 6.67 -6.91 15.68
C LYS A 207 5.84 -7.23 14.42
N GLY A 208 4.83 -6.42 14.11
CA GLY A 208 3.96 -6.65 12.95
C GLY A 208 4.70 -6.42 11.62
N ALA A 209 5.53 -5.39 11.53
CA ALA A 209 6.35 -5.15 10.33
C ALA A 209 7.32 -6.32 10.08
N PHE A 210 7.95 -6.81 11.14
CA PHE A 210 8.88 -7.92 11.06
C PHE A 210 8.21 -9.24 10.68
N GLU A 211 7.06 -9.55 11.29
CA GLU A 211 6.22 -10.69 10.93
C GLU A 211 5.82 -10.66 9.45
N ALA A 212 5.37 -9.52 8.95
CA ALA A 212 4.99 -9.39 7.55
C ALA A 212 6.16 -9.52 6.57
N ALA A 213 7.31 -8.96 6.90
CA ALA A 213 8.52 -9.16 6.10
C ALA A 213 8.97 -10.63 6.08
N LEU A 214 8.88 -11.34 7.21
CA LEU A 214 9.18 -12.77 7.27
C LEU A 214 8.19 -13.59 6.44
N SER A 215 6.89 -13.31 6.52
CA SER A 215 5.87 -13.96 5.66
C SER A 215 6.14 -13.71 4.19
N TYR A 216 6.54 -12.48 3.82
CA TYR A 216 6.93 -12.18 2.45
C TYR A 216 8.20 -12.93 2.02
N ALA A 217 9.21 -13.03 2.89
CA ALA A 217 10.40 -13.82 2.61
C ALA A 217 10.09 -15.33 2.51
N TYR A 218 9.19 -15.85 3.35
CA TYR A 218 8.78 -17.25 3.37
C TYR A 218 8.11 -17.68 2.06
N THR A 219 7.20 -16.85 1.53
CA THR A 219 6.58 -17.07 0.22
C THR A 219 7.59 -16.86 -0.92
N SER A 220 8.46 -15.85 -0.78
CA SER A 220 9.51 -15.54 -1.77
C SER A 220 10.47 -16.70 -2.04
N VAL A 221 10.92 -17.42 -1.01
CA VAL A 221 11.86 -18.55 -1.19
C VAL A 221 11.23 -19.78 -1.84
N ARG A 222 9.89 -19.79 -1.97
CA ARG A 222 9.09 -20.81 -2.64
C ARG A 222 8.57 -20.35 -4.01
N ASP A 223 9.01 -19.18 -4.47
CA ASP A 223 8.51 -18.52 -5.68
C ASP A 223 6.98 -18.29 -5.69
N LEU A 224 6.36 -18.21 -4.51
CA LEU A 224 4.95 -17.93 -4.34
C LEU A 224 4.69 -16.42 -4.26
N PRO A 225 3.49 -15.95 -4.66
CA PRO A 225 3.08 -14.57 -4.43
C PRO A 225 2.96 -14.27 -2.91
N PRO A 226 2.97 -12.98 -2.50
CA PRO A 226 2.64 -12.62 -1.14
C PRO A 226 1.25 -13.13 -0.75
N ASP A 227 1.12 -13.57 0.50
CA ASP A 227 -0.14 -13.99 1.11
C ASP A 227 -0.66 -12.93 2.11
N SER A 228 -1.73 -13.27 2.83
CA SER A 228 -2.30 -12.37 3.86
C SER A 228 -1.33 -12.07 5.01
N GLY A 229 -0.34 -12.93 5.27
CA GLY A 229 0.70 -12.70 6.26
C GLY A 229 1.64 -11.57 5.89
N ALA A 230 1.84 -11.32 4.61
CA ALA A 230 2.66 -10.22 4.10
C ALA A 230 1.94 -8.85 4.10
N VAL A 231 0.64 -8.80 4.45
CA VAL A 231 -0.13 -7.56 4.48
C VAL A 231 0.09 -6.84 5.80
N PHE A 232 0.92 -5.80 5.75
CA PHE A 232 1.10 -4.86 6.86
C PHE A 232 1.28 -3.46 6.29
N GLY A 233 0.72 -2.47 6.98
CA GLY A 233 0.74 -1.09 6.51
C GLY A 233 1.05 -0.08 7.61
N ILE A 234 1.40 1.12 7.17
CA ILE A 234 1.57 2.30 8.00
C ILE A 234 0.38 3.24 7.79
N ASP A 235 -0.05 3.88 8.87
CA ASP A 235 -0.84 5.11 8.85
C ASP A 235 0.06 6.22 9.39
N ARG A 236 0.21 7.32 8.64
CA ARG A 236 0.97 8.49 9.08
C ARG A 236 0.13 9.48 9.90
N HIS A 237 -1.12 9.15 10.25
CA HIS A 237 -1.98 9.88 11.18
C HIS A 237 -2.17 11.36 10.79
N GLY A 238 -2.36 11.63 9.51
CA GLY A 238 -2.50 12.98 8.96
C GLY A 238 -1.18 13.75 8.79
N ILE A 239 -0.03 13.11 8.98
CA ILE A 239 1.30 13.73 8.83
C ILE A 239 1.81 13.49 7.41
N SER A 240 2.13 14.57 6.71
CA SER A 240 2.73 14.50 5.37
C SER A 240 4.04 13.71 5.36
N VAL A 241 4.31 13.04 4.24
CA VAL A 241 5.65 12.55 3.91
C VAL A 241 6.36 13.68 3.18
N CYS A 242 7.49 14.14 3.69
CA CYS A 242 8.26 15.21 3.07
C CYS A 242 8.90 14.72 1.76
N PRO A 243 9.16 15.61 0.77
CA PRO A 243 9.85 15.24 -0.46
C PRO A 243 11.18 14.50 -0.23
N ASP A 244 11.95 14.93 0.78
CA ASP A 244 13.24 14.31 1.13
C ASP A 244 13.09 12.90 1.74
N GLU A 245 11.89 12.53 2.20
CA GLU A 245 11.57 11.18 2.67
C GLU A 245 11.11 10.26 1.52
N ILE A 246 10.75 10.82 0.36
CA ILE A 246 10.41 10.06 -0.84
C ILE A 246 11.71 9.55 -1.47
N VAL A 247 11.76 8.23 -1.63
CA VAL A 247 12.94 7.52 -2.16
C VAL A 247 12.82 7.33 -3.66
N ASN A 248 11.62 6.99 -4.13
CA ASN A 248 11.34 6.74 -5.54
C ASN A 248 9.84 6.89 -5.82
N VAL A 249 9.50 7.22 -7.07
CA VAL A 249 8.15 7.17 -7.61
C VAL A 249 8.16 6.29 -8.85
N GLU A 250 7.45 5.18 -8.79
CA GLU A 250 7.31 4.23 -9.90
C GLU A 250 5.95 4.47 -10.58
N PHE A 251 5.96 4.91 -11.83
CA PHE A 251 4.77 4.86 -12.69
C PHE A 251 4.69 3.50 -13.37
N THR A 252 3.50 2.89 -13.36
CA THR A 252 3.26 1.57 -13.94
C THR A 252 2.21 1.63 -15.04
N ASN A 253 2.24 0.67 -15.96
CA ASN A 253 1.23 0.52 -17.03
C ASN A 253 0.15 -0.50 -16.63
N LEU A 254 0.15 -0.96 -15.37
CA LEU A 254 -0.88 -1.84 -14.84
C LEU A 254 -2.27 -1.22 -15.06
N HIS A 255 -3.23 -2.00 -15.56
CA HIS A 255 -4.58 -1.55 -15.92
C HIS A 255 -4.68 -0.54 -17.08
N GLU A 256 -3.66 -0.37 -17.92
CA GLU A 256 -3.81 0.36 -19.20
C GLU A 256 -4.51 -0.48 -20.29
N ILE A 257 -4.63 -1.80 -20.10
CA ILE A 257 -5.09 -2.78 -21.10
C ILE A 257 -6.49 -3.35 -20.77
N ASP A 258 -7.09 -3.00 -19.63
CA ASP A 258 -8.42 -3.48 -19.24
C ASP A 258 -9.58 -2.57 -19.75
N GLY A 259 -9.33 -1.75 -20.78
CA GLY A 259 -10.26 -0.74 -21.33
C GLY A 259 -10.67 -0.99 -22.77
#